data_AF-A0A1Z8AAD3-F1
#
_entry.id   AF-A0A1Z8AAD3-F1
#
_cell.length_a   1.000
_cell.length_b   1.000
_cell.length_c   1.000
_cell.angle_alpha   90.00
_cell.angle_beta   90.00
_cell.angle_gamma   90.00
#
_symmetry.space_group_name_H-M   'P 1'
#
loop_
_entity.id
_entity.type
_entity.pdbx_description
1 polymer ?
#
loop_
_entity_poly.entity_id
_entity_poly.type
_entity_poly.pdbx_seq_one_letter_code
_entity_poly.pdbx_strand_id
1 'polypeptide(L)'
;MIWAIDALQSNRKQAASKHLVYPIGADETKLDSKYAVHKWELETLANQLFLIPKDRVRKGKYKITNCTKFDTGSSLINCIRSLEDTEFGMLDKRISIFQELHRIGHRQFPWQRGYANAAHIYRYVYIYGQGECAEYFEKTHGLTVSQFLMVGFACYASLQNASFINDKSLLEPLGITKEIKDAALKLLCAPIFQARHEIVSMVRDANTSHGSRLPVAYQPSYLRRFPIISFDKERPRLRAPLPTLILARITNGLYYDLVGGRQKILDDANKRFEIYAKEFIARLMPRLMPRFELSASQNYHCNGNLVETPDVLVKDKGRIEIVVECKATKLTFAAQFSDDPVNDAKAAYDQIVKGVYQLWRYFSHVRRGFISAEIVSPDARGVVLTLDSWLQLNHELREEVLVAATEYARKKDRNILKEDRRAVIICPMSDLEKVLMKSDEDAFLNTISEASKEENAGWNLSGVFEKNYPTCIERKPLPFALGSLLPWWGQFADKRKVS
;
A
#
# COMPACT_ATOMS: atom_id res chain seq x y z
N MET A 1 8.71 -19.58 16.49
CA MET A 1 8.58 -20.07 15.11
C MET A 1 8.29 -18.94 14.13
N ILE A 2 7.06 -18.45 13.94
CA ILE A 2 6.71 -17.44 12.90
C ILE A 2 7.69 -16.25 12.87
N TRP A 3 7.84 -15.55 14.00
CA TRP A 3 8.78 -14.44 14.14
C TRP A 3 10.24 -14.80 13.78
N ALA A 4 10.68 -16.01 14.15
CA ALA A 4 12.05 -16.43 13.94
C ALA A 4 12.31 -16.81 12.47
N ILE A 5 11.30 -17.35 11.77
CA ILE A 5 11.37 -17.60 10.33
C ILE A 5 11.38 -16.27 9.58
N ASP A 6 10.51 -15.32 9.94
CA ASP A 6 10.55 -13.96 9.37
C ASP A 6 11.91 -13.28 9.62
N ALA A 7 12.50 -13.47 10.80
CA ALA A 7 13.84 -12.99 11.11
C ALA A 7 14.91 -13.62 10.23
N LEU A 8 14.89 -14.94 10.08
CA LEU A 8 15.82 -15.67 9.24
C LEU A 8 15.74 -15.19 7.78
N GLN A 9 14.51 -15.09 7.25
CA GLN A 9 14.20 -14.71 5.88
C GLN A 9 14.22 -13.18 5.63
N SER A 10 14.63 -12.38 6.62
CA SER A 10 14.76 -10.92 6.52
C SER A 10 16.15 -10.45 6.92
N ASN A 11 17.20 -11.24 6.66
CA ASN A 11 18.60 -10.92 6.98
C ASN A 11 18.87 -10.66 8.47
N ARG A 12 18.07 -11.24 9.38
CA ARG A 12 18.24 -11.14 10.85
C ARG A 12 18.64 -12.48 11.46
N LYS A 13 19.57 -13.18 10.80
CA LYS A 13 20.07 -14.53 11.17
C LYS A 13 20.45 -14.66 12.65
N GLN A 14 21.19 -13.69 13.19
CA GLN A 14 21.64 -13.70 14.59
C GLN A 14 20.49 -13.64 15.60
N ALA A 15 19.39 -12.96 15.25
CA ALA A 15 18.20 -12.88 16.09
C ALA A 15 17.38 -14.18 15.99
N ALA A 16 17.31 -14.75 14.78
CA ALA A 16 16.62 -16.01 14.51
C ALA A 16 17.26 -17.22 15.23
N SER A 17 18.60 -17.31 15.24
CA SER A 17 19.34 -18.45 15.80
C SER A 17 19.12 -18.66 17.30
N LYS A 18 18.71 -17.62 18.04
CA LYS A 18 18.33 -17.71 19.46
C LYS A 18 17.05 -18.52 19.70
N HIS A 19 16.25 -18.74 18.65
CA HIS A 19 14.91 -19.31 18.76
C HIS A 19 14.64 -20.43 17.75
N LEU A 20 15.51 -20.62 16.77
CA LEU A 20 15.29 -21.51 15.65
C LEU A 20 16.58 -22.22 15.22
N VAL A 21 16.51 -23.54 15.14
CA VAL A 21 17.51 -24.38 14.47
C VAL A 21 17.08 -24.54 13.01
N TYR A 22 17.96 -24.27 12.07
CA TYR A 22 17.67 -24.25 10.63
C TYR A 22 18.81 -24.87 9.82
N PRO A 23 18.51 -25.45 8.63
CA PRO A 23 19.52 -26.03 7.76
C PRO A 23 20.37 -24.94 7.08
N ILE A 24 21.55 -25.33 6.58
CA ILE A 24 22.43 -24.45 5.80
C ILE A 24 21.68 -23.99 4.54
N GLY A 25 21.71 -22.68 4.26
CA GLY A 25 21.02 -22.06 3.12
C GLY A 25 19.59 -21.61 3.42
N ALA A 26 19.02 -21.94 4.58
CA ALA A 26 17.69 -21.44 4.98
C ALA A 26 17.67 -19.96 5.36
N ASP A 27 18.84 -19.32 5.47
CA ASP A 27 19.01 -17.88 5.61
C ASP A 27 19.04 -17.12 4.28
N GLU A 28 19.01 -17.83 3.13
CA GLU A 28 18.88 -17.19 1.83
C GLU A 28 17.49 -16.57 1.65
N THR A 29 17.46 -15.34 1.14
CA THR A 29 16.22 -14.57 0.93
C THR A 29 15.77 -14.55 -0.52
N LYS A 30 16.37 -15.39 -1.39
CA LYS A 30 16.00 -15.46 -2.79
C LYS A 30 14.63 -16.12 -2.95
N LEU A 31 13.82 -15.63 -3.88
CA LEU A 31 12.47 -16.12 -4.11
C LEU A 31 12.44 -17.58 -4.61
N ASP A 32 13.47 -17.99 -5.36
CA ASP A 32 13.63 -19.33 -5.94
C ASP A 32 14.33 -20.33 -5.00
N SER A 33 14.67 -19.92 -3.76
CA SER A 33 15.30 -20.83 -2.80
C SER A 33 14.34 -21.96 -2.42
N LYS A 34 14.87 -23.19 -2.34
CA LYS A 34 14.11 -24.36 -1.83
C LYS A 34 13.66 -24.20 -0.37
N TYR A 35 14.25 -23.27 0.37
CA TYR A 35 13.88 -22.93 1.75
C TYR A 35 13.06 -21.64 1.85
N ALA A 36 12.64 -21.05 0.73
CA ALA A 36 11.89 -19.80 0.72
C ALA A 36 10.57 -19.94 1.50
N VAL A 37 10.40 -19.07 2.49
CA VAL A 37 9.14 -18.88 3.22
C VAL A 37 8.81 -17.40 3.18
N HIS A 38 7.70 -17.06 2.55
CA HIS A 38 7.32 -15.69 2.29
C HIS A 38 6.44 -15.10 3.41
N LYS A 39 6.51 -13.78 3.57
CA LYS A 39 5.84 -13.07 4.67
C LYS A 39 4.31 -13.15 4.60
N TRP A 40 3.74 -13.18 3.39
CA TRP A 40 2.30 -13.36 3.22
C TRP A 40 1.84 -14.77 3.63
N GLU A 41 2.68 -15.79 3.48
CA GLU A 41 2.37 -17.16 3.92
C GLU A 41 2.45 -17.26 5.45
N LEU A 42 3.43 -16.59 6.06
CA LEU A 42 3.53 -16.46 7.51
C LEU A 42 2.34 -15.70 8.10
N GLU A 43 1.84 -14.69 7.40
CA GLU A 43 0.63 -13.96 7.76
C GLU A 43 -0.60 -14.88 7.72
N THR A 44 -0.78 -15.64 6.63
CA THR A 44 -1.83 -16.66 6.52
C THR A 44 -1.74 -17.70 7.63
N LEU A 45 -0.53 -18.22 7.91
CA LEU A 45 -0.30 -19.17 9.00
C LEU A 45 -0.68 -18.59 10.37
N ALA A 46 -0.31 -17.34 10.64
CA ALA A 46 -0.68 -16.67 11.89
C ALA A 46 -2.20 -16.52 12.02
N ASN A 47 -2.89 -16.13 10.95
CA ASN A 47 -4.35 -16.01 10.94
C ASN A 47 -5.02 -17.36 11.19
N GLN A 48 -4.59 -18.43 10.51
CA GLN A 48 -5.11 -19.78 10.76
C GLN A 48 -4.83 -20.24 12.20
N LEU A 49 -3.70 -19.83 12.79
CA LEU A 49 -3.42 -20.11 14.19
C LEU A 49 -4.41 -19.41 15.15
N PHE A 50 -4.93 -18.23 14.80
CA PHE A 50 -5.97 -17.58 15.60
C PHE A 50 -7.36 -18.17 15.34
N LEU A 51 -7.65 -18.52 14.09
CA LEU A 51 -8.96 -18.98 13.65
C LEU A 51 -9.27 -20.42 14.10
N ILE A 52 -8.29 -21.32 13.99
CA ILE A 52 -8.51 -22.75 14.22
C ILE A 52 -8.52 -23.05 15.74
N PRO A 53 -9.61 -23.65 16.27
CA PRO A 53 -9.68 -24.12 17.65
C PRO A 53 -8.49 -25.03 17.99
N LYS A 54 -8.00 -24.93 19.22
CA LYS A 54 -6.87 -25.76 19.66
C LYS A 54 -7.37 -27.11 20.13
N ASP A 55 -6.77 -28.17 19.59
CA ASP A 55 -6.95 -29.52 20.09
C ASP A 55 -6.69 -29.60 21.60
N ARG A 56 -7.39 -30.52 22.26
CA ARG A 56 -7.04 -30.90 23.63
C ARG A 56 -5.62 -31.48 23.63
N VAL A 57 -4.88 -31.20 24.69
CA VAL A 57 -3.51 -31.71 24.85
C VAL A 57 -3.52 -33.23 24.75
N ARG A 58 -2.83 -33.77 23.74
CA ARG A 58 -2.75 -35.21 23.48
C ARG A 58 -1.85 -35.88 24.53
N LYS A 59 -2.21 -37.09 24.97
CA LYS A 59 -1.35 -37.95 25.81
C LYS A 59 -0.39 -38.75 24.90
N GLY A 60 0.88 -38.97 25.30
CA GLY A 60 1.87 -39.74 24.51
C GLY A 60 3.21 -39.02 24.26
N LYS A 61 4.05 -39.52 23.34
CA LYS A 61 5.40 -38.97 23.02
C LYS A 61 5.37 -37.69 22.16
N TYR A 62 4.33 -37.52 21.35
CA TYR A 62 4.16 -36.37 20.43
C TYR A 62 3.09 -35.39 20.94
N LYS A 63 3.26 -34.86 22.16
CA LYS A 63 2.26 -33.99 22.81
C LYS A 63 2.23 -32.57 22.24
N ILE A 64 3.38 -32.06 21.78
CA ILE A 64 3.57 -30.65 21.42
C ILE A 64 4.43 -30.58 20.15
N THR A 65 3.97 -29.82 19.18
CA THR A 65 4.72 -29.49 17.96
C THR A 65 6.00 -28.74 18.31
N ASN A 66 7.16 -29.21 17.82
CA ASN A 66 8.44 -28.58 18.13
C ASN A 66 8.69 -27.32 17.28
N CYS A 67 8.24 -26.18 17.82
CA CYS A 67 8.36 -24.86 17.19
C CYS A 67 9.79 -24.26 17.19
N THR A 68 10.82 -25.00 17.62
CA THR A 68 12.23 -24.57 17.56
C THR A 68 12.97 -25.04 16.32
N LYS A 69 12.35 -25.86 15.46
CA LYS A 69 12.95 -26.34 14.21
C LYS A 69 12.35 -25.64 12.99
N PHE A 70 13.20 -25.22 12.06
CA PHE A 70 12.78 -24.65 10.78
C PHE A 70 11.89 -25.62 10.00
N ASP A 71 12.25 -26.90 9.96
CA ASP A 71 11.50 -27.94 9.24
C ASP A 71 10.04 -28.04 9.67
N THR A 72 9.76 -27.77 10.95
CA THR A 72 8.37 -27.71 11.45
C THR A 72 7.61 -26.54 10.85
N GLY A 73 8.25 -25.38 10.75
CA GLY A 73 7.66 -24.21 10.10
C GLY A 73 7.47 -24.41 8.60
N SER A 74 8.50 -24.89 7.89
CA SER A 74 8.41 -25.14 6.45
C SER A 74 7.38 -26.20 6.10
N SER A 75 7.25 -27.27 6.91
CA SER A 75 6.20 -28.26 6.73
C SER A 75 4.80 -27.64 6.84
N LEU A 76 4.58 -26.75 7.82
CA LEU A 76 3.29 -26.06 7.97
C LEU A 76 2.99 -25.11 6.81
N ILE A 77 4.02 -24.44 6.28
CA ILE A 77 3.87 -23.59 5.10
C ILE A 77 3.55 -24.43 3.86
N ASN A 78 4.21 -25.57 3.67
CA ASN A 78 3.89 -26.49 2.58
C ASN A 78 2.47 -27.06 2.69
N CYS A 79 1.97 -27.30 3.91
CA CYS A 79 0.57 -27.66 4.12
C CYS A 79 -0.39 -26.53 3.69
N ILE A 80 -0.05 -25.27 3.98
CA ILE A 80 -0.83 -24.11 3.53
C ILE A 80 -0.80 -24.01 2.00
N ARG A 81 0.37 -24.15 1.37
CA ARG A 81 0.51 -24.16 -0.11
C ARG A 81 -0.38 -25.22 -0.74
N SER A 82 -0.31 -26.46 -0.24
CA SER A 82 -1.14 -27.56 -0.74
C SER A 82 -2.64 -27.31 -0.55
N LEU A 83 -3.03 -26.66 0.54
CA LEU A 83 -4.42 -26.23 0.75
C LEU A 83 -4.84 -25.16 -0.26
N GLU A 84 -4.00 -24.14 -0.46
CA GLU A 84 -4.23 -23.08 -1.46
C GLU A 84 -4.32 -23.64 -2.88
N ASP A 85 -3.45 -24.57 -3.26
CA ASP A 85 -3.50 -25.26 -4.56
C ASP A 85 -4.81 -26.05 -4.74
N THR A 86 -5.28 -26.69 -3.66
CA THR A 86 -6.55 -27.43 -3.67
C THR A 86 -7.74 -26.48 -3.79
N GLU A 87 -7.75 -25.38 -3.02
CA GLU A 87 -8.80 -24.36 -3.09
C GLU A 87 -8.83 -23.70 -4.47
N PHE A 88 -7.67 -23.40 -5.07
CA PHE A 88 -7.56 -22.88 -6.43
C PHE A 88 -8.12 -23.87 -7.46
N GLY A 89 -7.81 -25.16 -7.33
CA GLY A 89 -8.37 -26.22 -8.18
C GLY A 89 -9.88 -26.40 -8.07
N MET A 90 -10.51 -25.87 -7.00
CA MET A 90 -11.95 -25.86 -6.79
C MET A 90 -12.64 -24.60 -7.33
N LEU A 91 -11.90 -23.56 -7.71
CA LEU A 91 -12.48 -22.35 -8.29
C LEU A 91 -13.20 -22.67 -9.60
N ASP A 92 -14.32 -21.98 -9.86
CA ASP A 92 -15.07 -22.15 -11.10
C ASP A 92 -14.16 -21.80 -12.29
N LYS A 93 -14.25 -22.56 -13.38
CA LYS A 93 -13.50 -22.36 -14.63
C LYS A 93 -13.74 -20.97 -15.27
N ARG A 94 -14.66 -20.19 -14.71
CA ARG A 94 -15.03 -18.84 -15.13
C ARG A 94 -14.13 -17.74 -14.57
N ILE A 95 -13.35 -18.00 -13.52
CA ILE A 95 -12.40 -17.01 -13.00
C ILE A 95 -11.20 -16.95 -13.95
N SER A 96 -10.96 -15.78 -14.54
CA SER A 96 -9.82 -15.53 -15.42
C SER A 96 -8.52 -15.60 -14.63
N ILE A 97 -7.45 -16.14 -15.22
CA ILE A 97 -6.10 -16.12 -14.64
C ILE A 97 -5.68 -14.68 -14.29
N PHE A 98 -6.13 -13.68 -15.05
CA PHE A 98 -5.82 -12.28 -14.77
C PHE A 98 -6.56 -11.72 -13.54
N GLN A 99 -7.78 -12.21 -13.26
CA GLN A 99 -8.48 -11.91 -12.01
C GLN A 99 -7.73 -12.52 -10.81
N GLU A 100 -7.19 -13.74 -10.96
CA GLU A 100 -6.36 -14.32 -9.91
C GLU A 100 -5.04 -13.55 -9.70
N LEU A 101 -4.37 -13.14 -10.77
CA LEU A 101 -3.15 -12.33 -10.69
C LEU A 101 -3.38 -11.00 -9.95
N HIS A 102 -4.56 -10.40 -10.08
CA HIS A 102 -4.95 -9.21 -9.32
C HIS A 102 -5.00 -9.49 -7.81
N ARG A 103 -5.66 -10.57 -7.38
CA ARG A 103 -5.74 -11.00 -5.97
C ARG A 103 -4.38 -11.33 -5.40
N ILE A 104 -3.55 -12.05 -6.17
CA ILE A 104 -2.15 -12.33 -5.85
C ILE A 104 -1.38 -11.03 -5.67
N GLY A 105 -1.55 -10.05 -6.58
CA GLY A 105 -0.91 -8.75 -6.50
C GLY A 105 -1.24 -8.00 -5.22
N HIS A 106 -2.52 -7.95 -4.82
CA HIS A 106 -2.95 -7.34 -3.56
C HIS A 106 -2.39 -8.04 -2.32
N ARG A 107 -2.27 -9.37 -2.37
CA ARG A 107 -1.69 -10.16 -1.27
C ARG A 107 -0.17 -9.96 -1.15
N GLN A 108 0.58 -10.05 -2.25
CA GLN A 108 2.04 -10.19 -2.22
C GLN A 108 2.80 -8.86 -2.37
N PHE A 109 2.34 -7.95 -3.23
CA PHE A 109 3.13 -6.75 -3.55
C PHE A 109 3.36 -5.79 -2.40
N PRO A 110 2.42 -5.57 -1.46
CA PRO A 110 2.72 -4.77 -0.27
C PRO A 110 3.91 -5.31 0.52
N TRP A 111 4.06 -6.64 0.61
CA TRP A 111 5.19 -7.28 1.28
C TRP A 111 6.50 -7.12 0.52
N GLN A 112 6.47 -7.23 -0.81
CA GLN A 112 7.65 -7.07 -1.66
C GLN A 112 8.14 -5.61 -1.72
N ARG A 113 7.21 -4.65 -1.77
CA ARG A 113 7.51 -3.21 -1.71
C ARG A 113 8.07 -2.80 -0.34
N GLY A 114 7.57 -3.43 0.71
CA GLY A 114 7.92 -3.13 2.10
C GLY A 114 7.29 -1.84 2.62
N TYR A 115 7.12 -1.79 3.94
CA TYR A 115 6.53 -0.66 4.66
C TYR A 115 7.58 0.27 5.30
N ALA A 116 8.83 -0.21 5.44
CA ALA A 116 9.95 0.51 6.03
C ALA A 116 10.68 1.37 4.99
N ASN A 117 10.01 2.37 4.43
CA ASN A 117 10.66 3.33 3.53
C ASN A 117 10.17 4.76 3.78
N ALA A 118 11.09 5.72 3.67
CA ALA A 118 10.84 7.11 4.05
C ALA A 118 9.73 7.77 3.21
N ALA A 119 9.65 7.47 1.91
CA ALA A 119 8.60 7.99 1.02
C ALA A 119 7.21 7.54 1.50
N HIS A 120 7.04 6.24 1.78
CA HIS A 120 5.80 5.67 2.28
C HIS A 120 5.39 6.28 3.62
N ILE A 121 6.32 6.37 4.58
CA ILE A 121 6.04 6.99 5.89
C ILE A 121 5.64 8.45 5.70
N TYR A 122 6.43 9.23 4.96
CA TYR A 122 6.17 10.64 4.72
C TYR A 122 4.80 10.85 4.06
N ARG A 123 4.46 10.07 3.04
CA ARG A 123 3.17 10.17 2.33
C ARG A 123 1.99 10.04 3.28
N TYR A 124 1.94 8.98 4.10
CA TYR A 124 0.79 8.79 4.98
C TYR A 124 0.76 9.78 6.15
N VAL A 125 1.91 10.24 6.64
CA VAL A 125 1.95 11.33 7.62
C VAL A 125 1.50 12.65 7.01
N TYR A 126 1.88 12.92 5.76
CA TYR A 126 1.45 14.14 5.07
C TYR A 126 -0.07 14.16 4.90
N ILE A 127 -0.65 13.04 4.49
CA ILE A 127 -2.08 12.90 4.20
C ILE A 127 -2.91 12.86 5.49
N TYR A 128 -2.51 12.10 6.50
CA TYR A 128 -3.35 11.86 7.69
C TYR A 128 -2.90 12.58 8.95
N GLY A 129 -1.63 12.99 9.02
CA GLY A 129 -1.02 13.59 10.21
C GLY A 129 -1.23 15.10 10.34
N GLN A 130 -2.09 15.70 9.53
CA GLN A 130 -2.35 17.15 9.52
C GLN A 130 -3.83 17.46 9.30
N GLY A 131 -4.24 18.68 9.65
CA GLY A 131 -5.59 19.22 9.46
C GLY A 131 -6.71 18.38 10.05
N GLU A 132 -7.84 18.31 9.33
CA GLU A 132 -9.07 17.72 9.87
C GLU A 132 -8.91 16.22 10.15
N CYS A 133 -8.11 15.51 9.35
CA CYS A 133 -7.74 14.12 9.64
C CYS A 133 -7.03 13.98 11.00
N ALA A 134 -6.03 14.83 11.28
CA ALA A 134 -5.29 14.77 12.54
C ALA A 134 -6.14 15.16 13.74
N GLU A 135 -6.94 16.22 13.60
CA GLU A 135 -7.87 16.68 14.65
C GLU A 135 -8.89 15.59 14.99
N TYR A 136 -9.46 14.93 13.98
CA TYR A 136 -10.38 13.82 14.18
C TYR A 136 -9.69 12.65 14.89
N PHE A 137 -8.50 12.27 14.46
CA PHE A 137 -7.74 11.19 15.08
C PHE A 137 -7.45 11.48 16.56
N GLU A 138 -6.96 12.68 16.86
CA GLU A 138 -6.61 13.11 18.21
C GLU A 138 -7.84 13.14 19.13
N LYS A 139 -8.95 13.72 18.67
CA LYS A 139 -10.22 13.71 19.41
C LYS A 139 -10.74 12.29 19.67
N THR A 140 -10.55 11.38 18.72
CA THR A 140 -11.07 10.01 18.82
C THR A 140 -10.23 9.13 19.75
N HIS A 141 -8.91 9.32 19.76
CA HIS A 141 -7.99 8.38 20.41
C HIS A 141 -7.22 8.98 21.60
N GLY A 142 -7.26 10.29 21.79
CA GLY A 142 -6.56 10.99 22.87
C GLY A 142 -5.04 11.05 22.70
N LEU A 143 -4.55 10.88 21.47
CA LEU A 143 -3.15 11.09 21.09
C LEU A 143 -3.05 11.57 19.65
N THR A 144 -2.01 12.34 19.33
CA THR A 144 -1.77 12.80 17.96
C THR A 144 -1.27 11.67 17.06
N VAL A 145 -1.44 11.81 15.75
CA VAL A 145 -0.86 10.89 14.76
C VAL A 145 0.67 10.79 14.94
N SER A 146 1.34 11.91 15.20
CA SER A 146 2.80 11.93 15.45
C SER A 146 3.21 11.09 16.67
N GLN A 147 2.46 11.20 17.78
CA GLN A 147 2.67 10.38 18.97
C GLN A 147 2.41 8.90 18.69
N PHE A 148 1.33 8.59 17.94
CA PHE A 148 1.00 7.23 17.56
C PHE A 148 2.11 6.57 16.73
N LEU A 149 2.63 7.28 15.73
CA LEU A 149 3.77 6.81 14.95
C LEU A 149 5.00 6.59 15.81
N MET A 150 5.32 7.53 16.72
CA MET A 150 6.49 7.42 17.59
C MET A 150 6.44 6.14 18.44
N VAL A 151 5.30 5.85 19.08
CA VAL A 151 5.10 4.61 19.84
C VAL A 151 5.20 3.38 18.93
N GLY A 152 4.58 3.43 17.74
CA GLY A 152 4.64 2.35 16.76
C GLY A 152 6.07 2.05 16.28
N PHE A 153 6.87 3.08 15.99
CA PHE A 153 8.27 2.92 15.61
C PHE A 153 9.11 2.32 16.73
N ALA A 154 8.91 2.74 17.98
CA ALA A 154 9.61 2.17 19.12
C ALA A 154 9.22 0.70 19.36
N CYS A 155 7.94 0.35 19.20
CA CYS A 155 7.47 -1.03 19.21
C CYS A 155 8.10 -1.85 18.08
N TYR A 156 8.12 -1.32 16.86
CA TYR A 156 8.74 -1.95 15.70
C TYR A 156 10.23 -2.20 15.92
N ALA A 157 10.99 -1.17 16.31
CA ALA A 157 12.43 -1.27 16.55
C ALA A 157 12.76 -2.32 17.62
N SER A 158 11.93 -2.41 18.66
CA SER A 158 12.14 -3.38 19.75
C SER A 158 11.73 -4.80 19.34
N LEU A 159 10.54 -4.96 18.76
CA LEU A 159 10.00 -6.27 18.37
C LEU A 159 10.63 -6.84 17.09
N GLN A 160 11.35 -6.03 16.31
CA GLN A 160 12.21 -6.55 15.24
C GLN A 160 13.49 -7.20 15.78
N ASN A 161 13.96 -6.80 16.96
CA ASN A 161 15.19 -7.31 17.56
C ASN A 161 14.94 -8.36 18.66
N ALA A 162 13.75 -8.37 19.25
CA ALA A 162 13.34 -9.31 20.28
C ALA A 162 12.03 -10.02 19.91
N SER A 163 11.92 -11.31 20.24
CA SER A 163 10.70 -12.10 19.98
C SER A 163 9.53 -11.73 20.89
N PHE A 164 9.79 -10.99 21.97
CA PHE A 164 8.80 -10.34 22.82
C PHE A 164 9.42 -9.17 23.58
N ILE A 165 8.57 -8.26 24.07
CA ILE A 165 8.93 -7.20 25.01
C ILE A 165 7.97 -7.23 26.20
N ASN A 166 8.41 -6.68 27.33
CA ASN A 166 7.55 -6.43 28.49
C ASN A 166 7.05 -4.97 28.43
N ASP A 167 5.79 -4.75 28.76
CA ASP A 167 5.13 -3.43 28.68
C ASP A 167 5.81 -2.31 29.52
N LYS A 168 6.56 -2.67 30.56
CA LYS A 168 7.11 -1.69 31.52
C LYS A 168 8.32 -0.90 31.03
N SER A 169 9.07 -1.36 30.01
CA SER A 169 10.43 -0.84 29.77
C SER A 169 10.63 -0.07 28.47
N LEU A 170 9.58 0.16 27.68
CA LEU A 170 9.77 0.41 26.26
C LEU A 170 10.03 1.89 25.90
N LEU A 171 9.47 2.87 26.64
CA LEU A 171 9.25 4.21 26.07
C LEU A 171 9.62 5.41 26.96
N GLU A 172 9.95 5.21 28.23
CA GLU A 172 10.32 6.32 29.14
C GLU A 172 11.49 7.17 28.61
N PRO A 173 12.57 6.59 28.00
CA PRO A 173 13.67 7.38 27.45
C PRO A 173 13.30 8.26 26.24
N LEU A 174 12.10 8.07 25.67
CA LEU A 174 11.60 8.79 24.50
C LEU A 174 10.69 9.96 24.86
N GLY A 175 10.52 10.27 26.16
CA GLY A 175 9.60 11.31 26.62
C GLY A 175 8.12 10.97 26.40
N ILE A 176 7.81 9.69 26.19
CA ILE A 176 6.45 9.21 26.00
C ILE A 176 5.83 8.98 27.36
N THR A 177 4.75 9.71 27.66
CA THR A 177 4.00 9.51 28.90
C THR A 177 3.27 8.16 28.88
N LYS A 178 2.92 7.67 30.06
CA LYS A 178 2.18 6.42 30.20
C LYS A 178 0.84 6.49 29.48
N GLU A 179 0.17 7.63 29.51
CA GLU A 179 -1.14 7.86 28.89
C GLU A 179 -1.05 7.72 27.36
N ILE A 180 -0.03 8.34 26.75
CA ILE A 180 0.21 8.24 25.29
C ILE A 180 0.54 6.80 24.90
N LYS A 181 1.40 6.13 25.69
CA LYS A 181 1.72 4.71 25.47
C LYS A 181 0.46 3.86 25.52
N ASP A 182 -0.34 4.00 26.57
CA ASP A 182 -1.52 3.17 26.78
C ASP A 182 -2.58 3.44 25.69
N ALA A 183 -2.74 4.69 25.26
CA ALA A 183 -3.62 5.06 24.16
C ALA A 183 -3.16 4.47 22.80
N ALA A 184 -1.86 4.54 22.50
CA ALA A 184 -1.30 3.92 21.30
C ALA A 184 -1.39 2.38 21.32
N LEU A 185 -1.10 1.75 22.46
CA LEU A 185 -1.18 0.30 22.60
C LEU A 185 -2.61 -0.24 22.44
N LYS A 186 -3.64 0.52 22.81
CA LYS A 186 -5.04 0.16 22.51
C LYS A 186 -5.31 0.02 21.01
N LEU A 187 -4.56 0.72 20.16
CA LEU A 187 -4.71 0.68 18.70
C LEU A 187 -3.77 -0.34 18.03
N LEU A 188 -2.64 -0.67 18.65
CA LEU A 188 -1.63 -1.59 18.10
C LEU A 188 -1.75 -3.02 18.63
N CYS A 189 -2.29 -3.18 19.83
CA CYS A 189 -2.21 -4.42 20.59
C CYS A 189 -3.59 -4.99 20.92
N ALA A 190 -3.74 -6.30 20.76
CA ALA A 190 -4.89 -7.05 21.23
C ALA A 190 -4.45 -8.28 22.05
N PRO A 191 -5.17 -8.64 23.13
CA PRO A 191 -4.99 -9.92 23.80
C PRO A 191 -5.27 -11.11 22.88
N ILE A 192 -4.52 -12.20 23.04
CA ILE A 192 -4.71 -13.40 22.20
C ILE A 192 -6.13 -13.98 22.23
N PHE A 193 -6.84 -13.88 23.36
CA PHE A 193 -8.22 -14.37 23.43
C PHE A 193 -9.17 -13.53 22.56
N GLN A 194 -8.98 -12.21 22.54
CA GLN A 194 -9.74 -11.29 21.72
C GLN A 194 -9.44 -11.54 20.25
N ALA A 195 -8.16 -11.71 19.88
CA ALA A 195 -7.75 -12.04 18.52
C ALA A 195 -8.45 -13.32 17.99
N ARG A 196 -8.51 -14.38 18.81
CA ARG A 196 -9.19 -15.64 18.43
C ARG A 196 -10.70 -15.48 18.26
N HIS A 197 -11.33 -14.62 19.06
CA HIS A 197 -12.77 -14.39 18.96
C HIS A 197 -13.12 -13.49 17.76
N GLU A 198 -12.42 -12.37 17.61
CA GLU A 198 -12.72 -11.37 16.58
C GLU A 198 -12.37 -11.83 15.17
N ILE A 199 -11.32 -12.64 14.99
CA ILE A 199 -10.98 -13.17 13.66
C ILE A 199 -12.08 -14.05 13.08
N VAL A 200 -12.83 -14.78 13.92
CA VAL A 200 -13.97 -15.60 13.49
C VAL A 200 -15.07 -14.71 12.91
N SER A 201 -15.39 -13.60 13.57
CA SER A 201 -16.35 -12.62 13.04
C SER A 201 -15.83 -12.01 11.75
N MET A 202 -14.58 -11.55 11.75
CA MET A 202 -13.96 -10.90 10.59
C MET A 202 -13.99 -11.78 9.34
N VAL A 203 -13.67 -13.07 9.47
CA VAL A 203 -13.73 -14.04 8.35
C VAL A 203 -15.18 -14.32 7.93
N ARG A 204 -16.11 -14.44 8.89
CA ARG A 204 -17.54 -14.63 8.58
C ARG A 204 -18.12 -13.45 7.83
N ASP A 205 -17.83 -12.23 8.27
CA ASP A 205 -18.31 -11.00 7.65
C ASP A 205 -17.75 -10.87 6.23
N ALA A 206 -16.45 -11.17 6.05
CA ALA A 206 -15.82 -11.17 4.73
C ALA A 206 -16.45 -12.20 3.78
N ASN A 207 -16.68 -13.43 4.24
CA ASN A 207 -17.37 -14.46 3.44
C ASN A 207 -18.81 -14.04 3.09
N THR A 208 -19.51 -13.38 4.03
CA THR A 208 -20.88 -12.91 3.81
C THR A 208 -20.91 -11.79 2.77
N SER A 209 -19.99 -10.82 2.85
CA SER A 209 -19.86 -9.75 1.87
C SER A 209 -19.42 -10.25 0.49
N HIS A 210 -18.61 -11.31 0.44
CA HIS A 210 -18.16 -11.93 -0.81
C HIS A 210 -19.22 -12.86 -1.42
N GLY A 211 -20.20 -13.33 -0.65
CA GLY A 211 -21.23 -14.26 -1.10
C GLY A 211 -20.78 -15.74 -1.16
N SER A 212 -19.51 -16.02 -0.87
CA SER A 212 -18.95 -17.37 -0.82
C SER A 212 -17.83 -17.46 0.22
N ARG A 213 -17.33 -18.68 0.46
CA ARG A 213 -16.18 -18.86 1.35
C ARG A 213 -14.91 -18.41 0.63
N LEU A 214 -14.23 -17.41 1.18
CA LEU A 214 -12.93 -16.97 0.69
C LEU A 214 -11.87 -18.07 0.89
N PRO A 215 -11.00 -18.29 -0.12
CA PRO A 215 -9.79 -19.10 0.03
C PRO A 215 -8.94 -18.63 1.21
N VAL A 216 -8.22 -19.55 1.85
CA VAL A 216 -7.38 -19.30 3.01
C VAL A 216 -6.34 -18.19 2.76
N ALA A 217 -5.86 -18.11 1.53
CA ALA A 217 -4.94 -17.08 1.03
C ALA A 217 -5.50 -15.64 1.16
N TYR A 218 -6.81 -15.50 1.01
CA TYR A 218 -7.53 -14.23 0.85
C TYR A 218 -8.43 -13.89 2.04
N GLN A 219 -8.32 -14.64 3.14
CA GLN A 219 -8.99 -14.30 4.38
C GLN A 219 -8.39 -13.05 5.02
N PRO A 220 -9.22 -12.18 5.64
CA PRO A 220 -8.74 -10.96 6.27
C PRO A 220 -7.80 -11.25 7.43
N SER A 221 -6.77 -10.42 7.54
CA SER A 221 -5.71 -10.58 8.53
C SER A 221 -5.94 -9.73 9.76
N TYR A 222 -6.12 -10.40 10.90
CA TYR A 222 -6.29 -9.71 12.18
C TYR A 222 -5.05 -8.88 12.54
N LEU A 223 -3.86 -9.35 12.14
CA LEU A 223 -2.59 -8.68 12.39
C LEU A 223 -2.41 -7.35 11.65
N ARG A 224 -3.21 -7.08 10.60
CA ARG A 224 -3.20 -5.76 9.93
C ARG A 224 -3.90 -4.69 10.75
N ARG A 225 -4.83 -5.09 11.64
CA ARG A 225 -5.51 -4.19 12.59
C ARG A 225 -4.75 -4.12 13.92
N PHE A 226 -4.35 -5.28 14.45
CA PHE A 226 -3.62 -5.41 15.71
C PHE A 226 -2.33 -6.21 15.51
N PRO A 227 -1.25 -5.57 15.05
CA PRO A 227 0.02 -6.25 14.73
C PRO A 227 0.74 -6.80 15.97
N ILE A 228 0.39 -6.32 17.16
CA ILE A 228 0.94 -6.76 18.44
C ILE A 228 -0.11 -7.61 19.16
N ILE A 229 0.30 -8.78 19.65
CA ILE A 229 -0.53 -9.65 20.46
C ILE A 229 0.04 -9.72 21.86
N SER A 230 -0.79 -9.44 22.86
CA SER A 230 -0.42 -9.62 24.26
C SER A 230 -0.73 -11.03 24.72
N PHE A 231 0.27 -11.62 25.38
CA PHE A 231 0.18 -12.89 26.08
C PHE A 231 0.27 -12.62 27.56
N ASP A 232 -0.58 -13.28 28.36
CA ASP A 232 -0.69 -13.16 29.81
C ASP A 232 -1.37 -11.87 30.29
N LYS A 233 -2.35 -12.01 31.21
CA LYS A 233 -3.15 -10.88 31.72
C LYS A 233 -2.37 -9.97 32.68
N GLU A 234 -1.51 -10.54 33.51
CA GLU A 234 -0.85 -9.82 34.61
C GLU A 234 0.52 -9.24 34.24
N ARG A 235 1.23 -9.89 33.33
CA ARG A 235 2.54 -9.47 32.83
C ARG A 235 2.55 -9.60 31.31
N PRO A 236 1.92 -8.64 30.60
CA PRO A 236 1.71 -8.77 29.16
C PRO A 236 3.06 -8.87 28.45
N ARG A 237 3.32 -10.05 27.89
CA ARG A 237 4.40 -10.27 26.93
C ARG A 237 3.86 -9.89 25.57
N LEU A 238 4.28 -8.73 25.08
CA LEU A 238 3.86 -8.23 23.79
C LEU A 238 4.69 -8.91 22.70
N ARG A 239 4.03 -9.43 21.68
CA ARG A 239 4.67 -10.12 20.55
C ARG A 239 4.10 -9.60 19.24
N ALA A 240 4.96 -9.29 18.27
CA ALA A 240 4.51 -9.07 16.90
C ALA A 240 5.01 -10.24 16.04
N PRO A 241 4.14 -11.18 15.60
CA PRO A 241 4.57 -12.30 14.77
C PRO A 241 5.29 -11.85 13.51
N LEU A 242 4.86 -10.73 12.94
CA LEU A 242 5.43 -10.05 11.78
C LEU A 242 5.62 -8.57 12.12
N PRO A 243 6.78 -8.15 12.67
CA PRO A 243 6.99 -6.79 13.15
C PRO A 243 6.72 -5.71 12.09
N THR A 244 6.95 -6.01 10.81
CA THR A 244 6.70 -5.05 9.71
C THR A 244 5.21 -4.63 9.59
N LEU A 245 4.27 -5.43 10.10
CA LEU A 245 2.85 -5.03 10.15
C LEU A 245 2.59 -3.88 11.14
N ILE A 246 3.48 -3.64 12.10
CA ILE A 246 3.41 -2.43 12.94
C ILE A 246 3.55 -1.19 12.07
N LEU A 247 4.50 -1.19 11.13
CA LEU A 247 4.68 -0.08 10.21
C LEU A 247 3.47 0.12 9.30
N ALA A 248 2.92 -0.97 8.75
CA ALA A 248 1.68 -0.90 7.98
C ALA A 248 0.55 -0.26 8.81
N ARG A 249 0.34 -0.75 10.04
CA ARG A 249 -0.72 -0.25 10.92
C ARG A 249 -0.62 1.25 11.22
N ILE A 250 0.59 1.78 11.43
CA ILE A 250 0.83 3.21 11.71
C ILE A 250 0.95 4.08 10.46
N THR A 251 0.93 3.51 9.26
CA THR A 251 0.95 4.27 8.00
C THR A 251 -0.36 4.09 7.24
N ASN A 252 -0.46 3.11 6.35
CA ASN A 252 -1.63 2.89 5.53
C ASN A 252 -2.86 2.47 6.36
N GLY A 253 -2.63 1.86 7.52
CA GLY A 253 -3.66 1.45 8.48
C GLY A 253 -4.36 2.60 9.20
N LEU A 254 -3.80 3.82 9.20
CA LEU A 254 -4.46 5.01 9.75
C LEU A 254 -5.82 5.28 9.12
N TYR A 255 -6.00 4.90 7.85
CA TYR A 255 -7.27 5.04 7.15
C TYR A 255 -8.45 4.42 7.92
N TYR A 256 -8.24 3.28 8.58
CA TYR A 256 -9.31 2.60 9.32
C TYR A 256 -9.74 3.35 10.59
N ASP A 257 -8.87 4.19 11.14
CA ASP A 257 -9.20 5.07 12.26
C ASP A 257 -9.94 6.32 11.79
N LEU A 258 -9.81 6.70 10.51
CA LEU A 258 -10.37 7.94 9.94
C LEU A 258 -11.68 7.74 9.18
N VAL A 259 -11.95 6.54 8.65
CA VAL A 259 -13.14 6.26 7.83
C VAL A 259 -14.46 6.50 8.59
N GLY A 260 -14.45 6.41 9.93
CA GLY A 260 -15.58 6.77 10.80
C GLY A 260 -15.95 8.25 10.79
N GLY A 261 -15.04 9.13 10.35
CA GLY A 261 -15.21 10.58 10.26
C GLY A 261 -16.11 11.07 9.12
N ARG A 262 -16.62 10.15 8.28
CA ARG A 262 -17.52 10.41 7.13
C ARG A 262 -16.88 11.34 6.08
N GLN A 263 -17.72 11.93 5.22
CA GLN A 263 -17.30 12.60 3.98
C GLN A 263 -16.29 13.74 4.22
N LYS A 264 -16.49 14.55 5.25
CA LYS A 264 -15.62 15.69 5.56
C LYS A 264 -14.14 15.27 5.73
N ILE A 265 -13.90 14.21 6.51
CA ILE A 265 -12.54 13.69 6.75
C ILE A 265 -11.96 13.03 5.49
N LEU A 266 -12.80 12.36 4.70
CA LEU A 266 -12.39 11.79 3.43
C LEU A 266 -11.99 12.87 2.41
N ASP A 267 -12.70 14.01 2.39
CA ASP A 267 -12.40 15.13 1.51
C ASP A 267 -11.08 15.81 1.88
N ASP A 268 -10.78 16.00 3.17
CA ASP A 268 -9.47 16.50 3.62
C ASP A 268 -8.33 15.55 3.21
N ALA A 269 -8.52 14.24 3.37
CA ALA A 269 -7.54 13.25 2.91
C ALA A 269 -7.32 13.27 1.39
N ASN A 270 -8.41 13.40 0.61
CA ASN A 270 -8.33 13.49 -0.86
C ASN A 270 -7.54 14.74 -1.28
N LYS A 271 -7.89 15.90 -0.72
CA LYS A 271 -7.22 17.17 -0.98
C LYS A 271 -5.73 17.12 -0.61
N ARG A 272 -5.38 16.50 0.53
CA ARG A 272 -3.97 16.35 0.94
C ARG A 272 -3.19 15.41 0.05
N PHE A 273 -3.83 14.36 -0.49
CA PHE A 273 -3.19 13.50 -1.47
C PHE A 273 -2.86 14.25 -2.77
N GLU A 274 -3.79 15.06 -3.28
CA GLU A 274 -3.56 15.93 -4.44
C GLU A 274 -2.40 16.89 -4.19
N ILE A 275 -2.37 17.57 -3.04
CA ILE A 275 -1.28 18.48 -2.68
C ILE A 275 0.05 17.71 -2.56
N TYR A 276 0.04 16.53 -1.93
CA TYR A 276 1.22 15.69 -1.82
C TYR A 276 1.80 15.32 -3.18
N ALA A 277 0.94 14.87 -4.11
CA ALA A 277 1.34 14.50 -5.47
C ALA A 277 1.95 15.71 -6.21
N LYS A 278 1.26 16.86 -6.15
CA LYS A 278 1.72 18.15 -6.72
C LYS A 278 3.10 18.51 -6.18
N GLU A 279 3.28 18.54 -4.87
CA GLU A 279 4.55 18.87 -4.21
C GLU A 279 5.65 17.86 -4.51
N PHE A 280 5.34 16.56 -4.55
CA PHE A 280 6.34 15.52 -4.82
C PHE A 280 6.92 15.68 -6.23
N ILE A 281 6.04 15.87 -7.21
CA ILE A 281 6.43 16.13 -8.61
C ILE A 281 7.17 17.47 -8.71
N ALA A 282 6.65 18.53 -8.07
CA ALA A 282 7.22 19.89 -8.12
C ALA A 282 8.54 20.09 -7.39
N ARG A 283 8.91 19.21 -6.46
CA ARG A 283 10.22 19.28 -5.81
C ARG A 283 11.25 18.36 -6.44
N LEU A 284 10.85 17.23 -7.02
CA LEU A 284 11.78 16.37 -7.74
C LEU A 284 12.08 16.91 -9.13
N MET A 285 11.06 17.31 -9.88
CA MET A 285 11.25 17.63 -11.29
C MET A 285 12.14 18.86 -11.48
N PRO A 286 11.82 20.06 -10.99
CA PRO A 286 12.67 21.24 -11.23
C PRO A 286 14.08 21.14 -10.62
N ARG A 287 14.25 20.40 -9.51
CA ARG A 287 15.54 20.27 -8.83
C ARG A 287 16.47 19.23 -9.47
N LEU A 288 15.91 18.15 -10.01
CA LEU A 288 16.67 16.97 -10.46
C LEU A 288 16.34 16.55 -11.91
N MET A 289 15.46 17.29 -12.57
CA MET A 289 14.96 17.15 -13.94
C MET A 289 14.57 18.54 -14.51
N PRO A 290 15.51 19.50 -14.56
CA PRO A 290 15.22 20.93 -14.80
C PRO A 290 14.58 21.23 -16.16
N ARG A 291 14.58 20.28 -17.10
CA ARG A 291 13.89 20.45 -18.39
C ARG A 291 12.37 20.49 -18.25
N PHE A 292 11.84 19.91 -17.16
CA PHE A 292 10.40 19.89 -16.91
C PHE A 292 9.94 21.17 -16.21
N GLU A 293 8.87 21.75 -16.75
CA GLU A 293 8.11 22.82 -16.10
C GLU A 293 6.76 22.27 -15.65
N LEU A 294 6.25 22.76 -14.52
CA LEU A 294 4.95 22.36 -14.01
C LEU A 294 3.98 23.53 -14.04
N SER A 295 2.74 23.24 -14.42
CA SER A 295 1.63 24.16 -14.23
C SER A 295 0.64 23.58 -13.24
N ALA A 296 0.28 24.40 -12.25
CA ALA A 296 -0.77 24.08 -11.29
C ALA A 296 -2.13 24.02 -12.01
N SER A 297 -3.13 23.42 -11.35
CA SER A 297 -4.51 23.41 -11.83
C SER A 297 -5.02 24.84 -12.04
N GLN A 298 -5.56 25.12 -13.22
CA GLN A 298 -6.11 26.42 -13.62
C GLN A 298 -7.61 26.33 -13.83
N ASN A 299 -8.32 27.40 -13.52
CA ASN A 299 -9.73 27.56 -13.83
C ASN A 299 -9.89 28.14 -15.24
N TYR A 300 -10.84 27.62 -16.01
CA TYR A 300 -11.21 28.14 -17.32
C TYR A 300 -12.72 27.98 -17.56
N HIS A 301 -13.25 28.77 -18.49
CA HIS A 301 -14.65 28.69 -18.86
C HIS A 301 -14.88 27.78 -20.06
N CYS A 302 -15.84 26.85 -19.93
CA CYS A 302 -16.34 26.02 -21.03
C CYS A 302 -17.87 26.14 -21.06
N ASN A 303 -18.42 26.68 -22.14
CA ASN A 303 -19.87 26.85 -22.33
C ASN A 303 -20.56 27.51 -21.13
N GLY A 304 -19.95 28.57 -20.58
CA GLY A 304 -20.47 29.32 -19.43
C GLY A 304 -20.18 28.70 -18.06
N ASN A 305 -19.71 27.45 -17.98
CA ASN A 305 -19.35 26.81 -16.72
C ASN A 305 -17.88 27.02 -16.37
N LEU A 306 -17.59 27.24 -15.09
CA LEU A 306 -16.24 27.21 -14.56
C LEU A 306 -15.78 25.75 -14.44
N VAL A 307 -14.64 25.44 -15.06
CA VAL A 307 -14.05 24.10 -15.08
C VAL A 307 -12.58 24.20 -14.70
N GLU A 308 -12.08 23.21 -13.96
CA GLU A 308 -10.67 23.11 -13.61
C GLU A 308 -9.92 22.20 -14.59
N THR A 309 -8.65 22.54 -14.87
CA THR A 309 -7.72 21.63 -15.53
C THR A 309 -7.39 20.46 -14.59
N PRO A 310 -6.84 19.36 -15.13
CA PRO A 310 -6.28 18.30 -14.30
C PRO A 310 -5.22 18.81 -13.32
N ASP A 311 -4.97 17.99 -12.30
CA ASP A 311 -4.18 18.35 -11.12
C ASP A 311 -2.75 18.81 -11.41
N VAL A 312 -2.04 18.11 -12.30
CA VAL A 312 -0.66 18.44 -12.67
C VAL A 312 -0.49 18.39 -14.17
N LEU A 313 0.06 19.46 -14.74
CA LEU A 313 0.47 19.51 -16.13
C LEU A 313 2.00 19.56 -16.17
N VAL A 314 2.62 18.54 -16.76
CA VAL A 314 4.08 18.47 -16.95
C VAL A 314 4.41 18.90 -18.37
N LYS A 315 5.23 19.94 -18.49
CA LYS A 315 5.72 20.48 -19.74
C LYS A 315 7.17 20.07 -19.98
N ASP A 316 7.49 19.72 -21.22
CA ASP A 316 8.86 19.62 -21.73
C ASP A 316 9.03 20.64 -22.85
N LYS A 317 10.06 21.50 -22.77
CA LYS A 317 10.37 22.50 -23.82
C LYS A 317 9.15 23.35 -24.22
N GLY A 318 8.38 23.78 -23.23
CA GLY A 318 7.19 24.63 -23.41
C GLY A 318 5.93 23.92 -23.92
N ARG A 319 5.92 22.59 -24.03
CA ARG A 319 4.75 21.80 -24.45
C ARG A 319 4.33 20.83 -23.36
N ILE A 320 3.03 20.69 -23.11
CA ILE A 320 2.50 19.71 -22.18
C ILE A 320 2.69 18.30 -22.76
N GLU A 321 3.46 17.46 -22.08
CA GLU A 321 3.72 16.06 -22.44
C GLU A 321 2.95 15.09 -21.54
N ILE A 322 2.67 15.47 -20.30
CA ILE A 322 1.96 14.60 -19.34
C ILE A 322 0.90 15.40 -18.60
N VAL A 323 -0.30 14.84 -18.53
CA VAL A 323 -1.45 15.39 -17.82
C VAL A 323 -1.83 14.41 -16.71
N VAL A 324 -1.81 14.85 -15.46
CA VAL A 324 -2.04 13.99 -14.28
C VAL A 324 -3.32 14.38 -13.57
N GLU A 325 -4.13 13.38 -13.22
CA GLU A 325 -5.33 13.49 -12.39
C GLU A 325 -5.18 12.59 -11.16
N CYS A 326 -5.38 13.12 -9.96
CA CYS A 326 -5.22 12.38 -8.71
C CYS A 326 -6.54 11.78 -8.22
N LYS A 327 -6.48 10.57 -7.65
CA LYS A 327 -7.60 9.89 -6.97
C LYS A 327 -7.12 9.20 -5.70
N ALA A 328 -7.54 9.69 -4.53
CA ALA A 328 -7.12 9.14 -3.24
C ALA A 328 -8.01 8.00 -2.72
N THR A 329 -9.03 7.60 -3.47
CA THR A 329 -9.94 6.51 -3.11
C THR A 329 -9.15 5.23 -2.82
N LYS A 330 -9.64 4.44 -1.86
CA LYS A 330 -9.12 3.09 -1.55
C LYS A 330 -10.15 2.03 -1.90
N LEU A 331 -9.68 0.88 -2.37
CA LEU A 331 -10.50 -0.32 -2.47
C LEU A 331 -10.80 -0.87 -1.08
N THR A 332 -12.02 -1.36 -0.87
CA THR A 332 -12.37 -2.12 0.35
C THR A 332 -11.67 -3.48 0.34
N PHE A 333 -11.57 -4.13 1.50
CA PHE A 333 -11.00 -5.47 1.59
C PHE A 333 -11.75 -6.47 0.69
N ALA A 334 -13.08 -6.45 0.73
CA ALA A 334 -13.92 -7.31 -0.12
C ALA A 334 -13.63 -7.07 -1.61
N ALA A 335 -13.47 -5.81 -2.03
CA ALA A 335 -13.13 -5.46 -3.40
C ALA A 335 -11.74 -5.90 -3.85
N GLN A 336 -10.76 -5.97 -2.95
CA GLN A 336 -9.40 -6.41 -3.27
C GLN A 336 -9.31 -7.91 -3.57
N PHE A 337 -10.25 -8.71 -3.04
CA PHE A 337 -10.22 -10.16 -3.11
C PHE A 337 -11.47 -10.77 -3.77
N SER A 338 -12.28 -9.94 -4.43
CA SER A 338 -13.48 -10.37 -5.16
C SER A 338 -13.13 -11.14 -6.44
N ASP A 339 -14.05 -12.02 -6.86
CA ASP A 339 -14.02 -12.70 -8.17
C ASP A 339 -14.40 -11.74 -9.31
N ASP A 340 -15.19 -10.70 -9.02
CA ASP A 340 -15.63 -9.64 -9.94
C ASP A 340 -15.49 -8.26 -9.29
N PRO A 341 -14.27 -7.72 -9.22
CA PRO A 341 -14.00 -6.51 -8.46
C PRO A 341 -14.69 -5.27 -9.06
N VAL A 342 -14.96 -5.21 -10.37
CA VAL A 342 -15.62 -4.04 -10.99
C VAL A 342 -17.05 -3.90 -10.50
N ASN A 343 -17.80 -5.00 -10.48
CA ASN A 343 -19.18 -4.96 -10.02
C ASN A 343 -19.26 -4.79 -8.50
N ASP A 344 -18.42 -5.50 -7.74
CA ASP A 344 -18.43 -5.46 -6.28
C ASP A 344 -17.91 -4.15 -5.69
N ALA A 345 -17.06 -3.43 -6.43
CA ALA A 345 -16.49 -2.15 -6.03
C ALA A 345 -16.84 -1.03 -7.00
N LYS A 346 -18.02 -1.10 -7.64
CA LYS A 346 -18.47 -0.16 -8.67
C LYS A 346 -18.23 1.31 -8.33
N ALA A 347 -18.61 1.74 -7.13
CA ALA A 347 -18.43 3.12 -6.68
C ALA A 347 -16.95 3.56 -6.62
N ALA A 348 -16.05 2.61 -6.33
CA ALA A 348 -14.62 2.81 -6.28
C ALA A 348 -14.03 2.89 -7.71
N TYR A 349 -14.38 1.94 -8.59
CA TYR A 349 -13.96 1.94 -9.99
C TYR A 349 -14.51 3.14 -10.78
N ASP A 350 -15.72 3.60 -10.46
CA ASP A 350 -16.31 4.82 -11.02
C ASP A 350 -15.43 6.06 -10.80
N GLN A 351 -14.62 6.10 -9.74
CA GLN A 351 -13.68 7.21 -9.52
C GLN A 351 -12.51 7.18 -10.50
N ILE A 352 -12.03 5.98 -10.84
CA ILE A 352 -10.98 5.81 -11.85
C ILE A 352 -11.54 6.15 -13.25
N VAL A 353 -12.74 5.67 -13.56
CA VAL A 353 -13.48 6.02 -14.80
C VAL A 353 -13.65 7.53 -14.94
N LYS A 354 -14.05 8.22 -13.87
CA LYS A 354 -14.14 9.70 -13.84
C LYS A 354 -12.78 10.36 -14.05
N GLY A 355 -11.71 9.83 -13.46
CA GLY A 355 -10.35 10.32 -13.67
C GLY A 355 -9.92 10.25 -15.13
N VAL A 356 -10.13 9.09 -15.79
CA VAL A 356 -9.88 8.92 -17.24
C VAL A 356 -10.70 9.93 -18.05
N TYR A 357 -11.99 10.08 -17.73
CA TYR A 357 -12.85 11.06 -18.39
C TYR A 357 -12.35 12.50 -18.24
N GLN A 358 -11.88 12.91 -17.05
CA GLN A 358 -11.37 14.27 -16.82
C GLN A 358 -10.16 14.57 -17.72
N LEU A 359 -9.27 13.60 -17.93
CA LEU A 359 -8.12 13.71 -18.83
C LEU A 359 -8.56 13.86 -20.30
N TRP A 360 -9.48 13.01 -20.78
CA TRP A 360 -10.00 13.11 -22.15
C TRP A 360 -10.80 14.39 -22.40
N ARG A 361 -11.57 14.82 -21.41
CA ARG A 361 -12.26 16.13 -21.45
C ARG A 361 -11.26 17.26 -21.60
N TYR A 362 -10.15 17.23 -20.87
CA TYR A 362 -9.10 18.23 -20.99
C TYR A 362 -8.51 18.28 -22.41
N PHE A 363 -8.13 17.13 -22.98
CA PHE A 363 -7.62 17.09 -24.36
C PHE A 363 -8.64 17.61 -25.38
N SER A 364 -9.92 17.24 -25.23
CA SER A 364 -11.01 17.78 -26.05
C SER A 364 -11.14 19.29 -25.91
N HIS A 365 -11.05 19.83 -24.70
CA HIS A 365 -11.19 21.26 -24.45
C HIS A 365 -10.02 22.07 -25.03
N VAL A 366 -8.80 21.55 -24.99
CA VAL A 366 -7.64 22.13 -25.68
C VAL A 366 -7.87 22.15 -27.19
N ARG A 367 -8.25 21.01 -27.79
CA ARG A 367 -8.52 20.92 -29.23
C ARG A 367 -9.62 21.89 -29.67
N ARG A 368 -10.65 22.08 -28.85
CA ARG A 368 -11.79 22.96 -29.12
C ARG A 368 -11.51 24.43 -28.81
N GLY A 369 -10.30 24.77 -28.32
CA GLY A 369 -9.88 26.14 -28.07
C GLY A 369 -10.42 26.78 -26.80
N PHE A 370 -11.01 26.01 -25.87
CA PHE A 370 -11.39 26.53 -24.54
C PHE A 370 -10.19 26.81 -23.65
N ILE A 371 -9.04 26.19 -23.97
CA ILE A 371 -7.76 26.38 -23.31
C ILE A 371 -6.75 26.69 -24.41
N SER A 372 -6.39 27.97 -24.55
CA SER A 372 -5.53 28.47 -25.64
C SER A 372 -4.13 28.90 -25.18
N ALA A 373 -3.93 29.08 -23.87
CA ALA A 373 -2.65 29.49 -23.30
C ALA A 373 -1.60 28.36 -23.29
N GLU A 374 -2.03 27.12 -23.51
CA GLU A 374 -1.20 25.92 -23.32
C GLU A 374 -1.07 25.14 -24.62
N ILE A 375 0.17 24.82 -25.01
CA ILE A 375 0.45 23.98 -26.17
C ILE A 375 0.59 22.53 -25.68
N VAL A 376 -0.35 21.67 -26.08
CA VAL A 376 -0.29 20.24 -25.76
C VAL A 376 0.40 19.48 -26.89
N SER A 377 1.43 18.71 -26.56
CA SER A 377 2.11 17.82 -27.50
C SER A 377 1.12 16.83 -28.13
N PRO A 378 1.19 16.49 -29.43
CA PRO A 378 0.33 15.46 -30.03
C PRO A 378 0.43 14.11 -29.31
N ASP A 379 1.61 13.81 -28.77
CA ASP A 379 1.93 12.54 -28.10
C ASP A 379 1.65 12.57 -26.59
N ALA A 380 1.13 13.69 -26.07
CA ALA A 380 0.94 13.85 -24.63
C ALA A 380 0.01 12.78 -24.06
N ARG A 381 0.36 12.26 -22.88
CA ARG A 381 -0.34 11.13 -22.23
C ARG A 381 -1.03 11.55 -20.95
N GLY A 382 -2.11 10.84 -20.64
CA GLY A 382 -2.83 10.98 -19.38
C GLY A 382 -2.27 10.03 -18.31
N VAL A 383 -2.24 10.47 -17.05
CA VAL A 383 -1.93 9.63 -15.89
C VAL A 383 -3.01 9.81 -14.83
N VAL A 384 -3.70 8.73 -14.48
CA VAL A 384 -4.53 8.70 -13.26
C VAL A 384 -3.66 8.20 -12.12
N LEU A 385 -3.33 9.09 -11.18
CA LEU A 385 -2.47 8.81 -10.05
C LEU A 385 -3.31 8.40 -8.84
N THR A 386 -3.10 7.19 -8.33
CA THR A 386 -3.88 6.63 -7.22
C THR A 386 -3.07 6.55 -5.92
N LEU A 387 -3.70 6.74 -4.76
CA LEU A 387 -3.00 6.62 -3.47
C LEU A 387 -2.50 5.19 -3.21
N ASP A 388 -3.37 4.21 -3.44
CA ASP A 388 -3.06 2.78 -3.31
C ASP A 388 -2.97 2.10 -4.68
N SER A 389 -2.62 0.82 -4.69
CA SER A 389 -2.57 0.00 -5.91
C SER A 389 -3.96 -0.54 -6.26
N TRP A 390 -4.39 -0.38 -7.51
CA TRP A 390 -5.74 -0.76 -7.95
C TRP A 390 -5.77 -1.84 -9.03
N LEU A 391 -5.01 -1.63 -10.12
CA LEU A 391 -5.12 -2.40 -11.37
C LEU A 391 -3.86 -3.23 -11.69
N GLN A 392 -3.10 -3.63 -10.67
CA GLN A 392 -1.80 -4.28 -10.92
C GLN A 392 -2.02 -5.64 -11.57
N LEU A 393 -1.32 -5.89 -12.68
CA LEU A 393 -1.30 -7.15 -13.42
C LEU A 393 -2.66 -7.62 -13.96
N ASN A 394 -3.63 -6.72 -14.12
CA ASN A 394 -4.93 -7.07 -14.69
C ASN A 394 -5.24 -6.21 -15.92
N HIS A 395 -4.91 -6.77 -17.09
CA HIS A 395 -5.18 -6.17 -18.40
C HIS A 395 -6.68 -6.01 -18.64
N GLU A 396 -7.46 -7.06 -18.39
CA GLU A 396 -8.91 -7.09 -18.61
C GLU A 396 -9.61 -5.98 -17.83
N LEU A 397 -9.25 -5.82 -16.56
CA LEU A 397 -9.79 -4.78 -15.68
C LEU A 397 -9.44 -3.36 -16.14
N ARG A 398 -8.24 -3.17 -16.70
CA ARG A 398 -7.85 -1.90 -17.31
C ARG A 398 -8.71 -1.61 -18.54
N GLU A 399 -8.89 -2.58 -19.42
CA GLU A 399 -9.74 -2.42 -20.60
C GLU A 399 -11.20 -2.14 -20.22
N GLU A 400 -11.74 -2.85 -19.22
CA GLU A 400 -13.08 -2.57 -18.70
C GLU A 400 -13.23 -1.13 -18.21
N VAL A 401 -12.24 -0.59 -17.50
CA VAL A 401 -12.21 0.81 -17.07
C VAL A 401 -12.19 1.76 -18.27
N LEU A 402 -11.40 1.48 -19.31
CA LEU A 402 -11.31 2.32 -20.51
C LEU A 402 -12.59 2.27 -21.37
N VAL A 403 -13.23 1.10 -21.46
CA VAL A 403 -14.55 0.94 -22.10
C VAL A 403 -15.61 1.71 -21.31
N ALA A 404 -15.65 1.55 -19.98
CA ALA A 404 -16.57 2.29 -19.12
C ALA A 404 -16.35 3.82 -19.22
N ALA A 405 -15.10 4.28 -19.28
CA ALA A 405 -14.77 5.68 -19.50
C ALA A 405 -15.21 6.18 -20.88
N THR A 406 -15.12 5.34 -21.91
CA THR A 406 -15.59 5.70 -23.27
C THR A 406 -17.10 5.91 -23.28
N GLU A 407 -17.85 4.99 -22.66
CA GLU A 407 -19.30 5.11 -22.54
C GLU A 407 -19.71 6.30 -21.66
N TYR A 408 -18.97 6.55 -20.58
CA TYR A 408 -19.18 7.71 -19.74
C TYR A 408 -18.93 9.02 -20.49
N ALA A 409 -17.84 9.11 -21.25
CA ALA A 409 -17.51 10.28 -22.08
C ALA A 409 -18.58 10.55 -23.14
N ARG A 410 -19.04 9.52 -23.88
CA ARG A 410 -20.11 9.64 -24.88
C ARG A 410 -21.41 10.19 -24.29
N LYS A 411 -21.74 9.80 -23.06
CA LYS A 411 -22.93 10.28 -22.34
C LYS A 411 -22.79 11.71 -21.83
N LYS A 412 -21.58 12.12 -21.40
CA LYS A 412 -21.35 13.42 -20.73
C LYS A 412 -20.96 14.55 -21.67
N ASP A 413 -20.12 14.28 -22.68
CA ASP A 413 -19.75 15.25 -23.70
C ASP A 413 -19.55 14.55 -25.06
N ARG A 414 -20.52 14.73 -25.96
CA ARG A 414 -20.52 14.14 -27.30
C ARG A 414 -19.42 14.67 -28.22
N ASN A 415 -18.76 15.77 -27.83
CA ASN A 415 -17.70 16.38 -28.62
C ASN A 415 -16.31 15.81 -28.31
N ILE A 416 -16.20 14.90 -27.33
CA ILE A 416 -14.97 14.14 -27.08
C ILE A 416 -14.82 13.11 -28.20
N LEU A 417 -13.87 13.36 -29.10
CA LEU A 417 -13.59 12.53 -30.28
C LEU A 417 -12.64 11.38 -29.95
N LYS A 418 -12.35 10.52 -30.94
CA LYS A 418 -11.37 9.43 -30.78
C LYS A 418 -9.95 9.96 -30.50
N GLU A 419 -9.56 11.05 -31.15
CA GLU A 419 -8.25 11.71 -30.96
C GLU A 419 -8.07 12.34 -29.56
N ASP A 420 -9.17 12.72 -28.89
CA ASP A 420 -9.13 13.23 -27.51
C ASP A 420 -8.93 12.11 -26.49
N ARG A 421 -9.27 10.87 -26.87
CA ARG A 421 -9.16 9.66 -26.04
C ARG A 421 -7.74 9.09 -26.06
N ARG A 422 -6.78 9.94 -25.71
CA ARG A 422 -5.36 9.61 -25.62
C ARG A 422 -5.11 8.53 -24.57
N ALA A 423 -4.00 7.81 -24.68
CA ALA A 423 -3.69 6.74 -23.75
C ALA A 423 -3.56 7.26 -22.32
N VAL A 424 -4.14 6.51 -21.37
CA VAL A 424 -4.13 6.82 -19.95
C VAL A 424 -3.44 5.71 -19.17
N ILE A 425 -2.45 6.09 -18.35
CA ILE A 425 -1.74 5.19 -17.45
C ILE A 425 -2.37 5.32 -16.06
N ILE A 426 -2.71 4.19 -15.44
CA ILE A 426 -3.25 4.17 -14.08
C ILE A 426 -2.10 3.75 -13.16
N CYS A 427 -1.61 4.70 -12.37
CA CYS A 427 -0.33 4.60 -11.66
C CYS A 427 -0.53 4.82 -10.16
N PRO A 428 -0.12 3.88 -9.29
CA PRO A 428 -0.05 4.15 -7.87
C PRO A 428 1.06 5.17 -7.55
N MET A 429 0.82 6.08 -6.61
CA MET A 429 1.80 7.10 -6.22
C MET A 429 3.14 6.49 -5.81
N SER A 430 3.13 5.36 -5.10
CA SER A 430 4.36 4.65 -4.73
C SER A 430 5.21 4.20 -5.92
N ASP A 431 4.58 4.01 -7.07
CA ASP A 431 5.24 3.56 -8.29
C ASP A 431 5.85 4.75 -9.04
N LEU A 432 5.10 5.85 -9.15
CA LEU A 432 5.63 7.12 -9.63
C LEU A 432 6.83 7.60 -8.81
N GLU A 433 6.74 7.52 -7.47
CA GLU A 433 7.84 7.85 -6.56
C GLU A 433 9.12 7.06 -6.89
N LYS A 434 8.99 5.75 -7.12
CA LYS A 434 10.13 4.89 -7.44
C LYS A 434 10.78 5.26 -8.76
N VAL A 435 9.97 5.50 -9.79
CA VAL A 435 10.47 5.83 -11.14
C VAL A 435 11.14 7.19 -11.12
N LEU A 436 10.48 8.23 -10.59
CA LEU A 436 11.06 9.58 -10.51
C LEU A 436 12.35 9.63 -9.69
N MET A 437 12.46 8.80 -8.63
CA MET A 437 13.70 8.71 -7.85
C MET A 437 14.84 7.98 -8.57
N LYS A 438 14.57 7.31 -9.69
CA LYS A 438 15.56 6.49 -10.42
C LYS A 438 15.65 6.82 -11.92
N SER A 439 15.00 7.85 -12.42
CA SER A 439 15.05 8.23 -13.84
C SER A 439 15.61 9.63 -14.00
N ASP A 440 16.14 9.97 -15.18
CA ASP A 440 16.24 11.35 -15.68
C ASP A 440 14.99 11.70 -16.52
N GLU A 441 14.99 12.86 -17.17
CA GLU A 441 13.87 13.33 -17.99
C GLU A 441 13.57 12.41 -19.17
N ASP A 442 14.60 11.97 -19.89
CA ASP A 442 14.43 11.13 -21.09
C ASP A 442 13.97 9.74 -20.70
N ALA A 443 14.55 9.15 -19.66
CA ALA A 443 14.12 7.87 -19.14
C ALA A 443 12.68 7.92 -18.60
N PHE A 444 12.27 9.03 -17.97
CA PHE A 444 10.90 9.20 -17.50
C PHE A 444 9.89 9.30 -18.65
N LEU A 445 10.13 10.19 -19.63
CA LEU A 445 9.26 10.33 -20.79
C LEU A 445 9.16 9.02 -21.59
N ASN A 446 10.30 8.35 -21.80
CA ASN A 446 10.31 7.06 -22.47
C ASN A 446 9.51 6.01 -21.69
N THR A 447 9.66 5.96 -20.36
CA THR A 447 8.88 5.02 -19.53
C THR A 447 7.37 5.28 -19.65
N ILE A 448 6.95 6.53 -19.67
CA ILE A 448 5.54 6.90 -19.88
C ILE A 448 5.07 6.49 -21.28
N SER A 449 5.89 6.70 -22.31
CA SER A 449 5.61 6.25 -23.66
C SER A 449 5.47 4.72 -23.74
N GLU A 450 6.42 3.97 -23.18
CA GLU A 450 6.42 2.51 -23.16
C GLU A 450 5.22 1.95 -22.36
N ALA A 451 4.88 2.53 -21.21
CA ALA A 451 3.75 2.10 -20.38
C ALA A 451 2.38 2.35 -21.02
N SER A 452 2.35 3.11 -22.12
CA SER A 452 1.16 3.37 -22.89
C SER A 452 0.93 2.38 -24.03
N LYS A 453 1.92 1.52 -24.33
CA LYS A 453 1.84 0.49 -25.36
C LYS A 453 1.06 -0.73 -24.85
N GLU A 454 0.38 -1.40 -25.78
CA GLU A 454 -0.43 -2.59 -25.51
C GLU A 454 0.39 -3.73 -24.89
N GLU A 455 1.64 -3.93 -25.34
CA GLU A 455 2.54 -4.96 -24.79
C GLU A 455 2.88 -4.79 -23.29
N ASN A 456 2.75 -3.57 -22.76
CA ASN A 456 3.00 -3.25 -21.36
C ASN A 456 1.69 -2.94 -20.61
N ALA A 457 0.53 -3.21 -21.21
CA ALA A 457 -0.75 -2.97 -20.56
C ALA A 457 -0.91 -3.89 -19.33
N GLY A 458 -1.33 -3.30 -18.20
CA GLY A 458 -1.42 -3.97 -16.89
C GLY A 458 -0.10 -4.04 -16.11
N TRP A 459 1.04 -3.67 -16.72
CA TRP A 459 2.31 -3.58 -15.99
C TRP A 459 2.32 -2.34 -15.09
N ASN A 460 3.00 -2.49 -13.94
CA ASN A 460 3.35 -1.34 -13.11
C ASN A 460 4.39 -0.47 -13.83
N LEU A 461 4.31 0.85 -13.66
CA LEU A 461 5.23 1.82 -14.24
C LEU A 461 6.69 1.52 -13.85
N SER A 462 6.94 1.10 -12.61
CA SER A 462 8.30 0.70 -12.18
C SER A 462 8.79 -0.55 -12.88
N GLY A 463 7.92 -1.51 -13.19
CA GLY A 463 8.27 -2.70 -13.96
C GLY A 463 8.64 -2.36 -15.41
N VAL A 464 7.91 -1.43 -16.02
CA VAL A 464 8.24 -0.90 -17.36
C VAL A 464 9.57 -0.17 -17.34
N PHE A 465 9.83 0.64 -16.30
CA PHE A 465 11.11 1.31 -16.12
C PHE A 465 12.25 0.29 -15.99
N GLU A 466 12.15 -0.68 -15.09
CA GLU A 466 13.21 -1.68 -14.83
C GLU A 466 13.49 -2.57 -16.05
N LYS A 467 12.47 -2.87 -16.87
CA LYS A 467 12.62 -3.59 -18.14
C LYS A 467 13.48 -2.82 -19.16
N ASN A 468 13.29 -1.51 -19.25
CA ASN A 468 13.97 -0.66 -20.25
C ASN A 468 15.30 -0.08 -19.74
N TYR A 469 15.46 0.02 -18.42
CA TYR A 469 16.63 0.60 -17.75
C TYR A 469 17.15 -0.36 -16.66
N PRO A 470 17.67 -1.54 -17.05
CA PRO A 470 18.14 -2.55 -16.09
C PRO A 470 19.41 -2.12 -15.35
N THR A 471 20.18 -1.19 -15.91
CA THR A 471 21.37 -0.60 -15.28
C THR A 471 20.96 0.44 -14.24
N CYS A 472 21.63 0.41 -13.08
CA CYS A 472 21.27 1.28 -11.96
C CYS A 472 21.59 2.75 -12.26
N ILE A 473 20.55 3.54 -12.57
CA ILE A 473 20.60 4.99 -12.38
C ILE A 473 20.65 5.24 -10.88
N GLU A 474 21.57 6.10 -10.43
CA GLU A 474 21.74 6.43 -9.03
C GLU A 474 20.42 6.97 -8.45
N ARG A 475 20.03 6.43 -7.30
CA ARG A 475 18.77 6.83 -6.66
C ARG A 475 18.90 8.25 -6.11
N LYS A 476 18.07 9.14 -6.62
CA LYS A 476 17.90 10.52 -6.14
C LYS A 476 17.46 10.55 -4.66
N PRO A 477 17.91 11.55 -3.87
CA PRO A 477 17.45 11.71 -2.50
C PRO A 477 15.94 12.02 -2.47
N LEU A 478 15.27 11.64 -1.38
CA LEU A 478 13.88 12.03 -1.16
C LEU A 478 13.79 13.57 -1.08
N PRO A 479 12.85 14.23 -1.77
CA PRO A 479 12.76 15.69 -1.80
C PRO A 479 12.16 16.28 -0.50
N PHE A 480 11.85 15.42 0.47
CA PHE A 480 11.21 15.75 1.73
C PHE A 480 12.02 15.22 2.91
N ALA A 481 12.05 15.99 4.00
CA ALA A 481 12.62 15.57 5.27
C ALA A 481 11.49 15.10 6.21
N LEU A 482 11.57 13.87 6.71
CA LEU A 482 10.59 13.36 7.70
C LEU A 482 10.49 14.27 8.94
N GLY A 483 11.60 14.91 9.33
CA GLY A 483 11.65 15.83 10.45
C GLY A 483 10.71 17.04 10.35
N SER A 484 10.29 17.44 9.14
CA SER A 484 9.35 18.56 8.97
C SER A 484 7.93 18.23 9.43
N LEU A 485 7.56 16.94 9.43
CA LEU A 485 6.25 16.46 9.88
C LEU A 485 6.34 15.71 11.21
N LEU A 486 7.50 15.12 11.49
CA LEU A 486 7.78 14.35 12.70
C LEU A 486 9.00 14.95 13.41
N PRO A 487 8.85 16.01 14.23
CA PRO A 487 10.00 16.70 14.83
C PRO A 487 10.92 15.78 15.65
N TRP A 488 10.36 14.74 16.27
CA TRP A 488 11.13 13.73 17.01
C TRP A 488 12.04 12.87 16.10
N TRP A 489 11.78 12.80 14.79
CA TRP A 489 12.59 12.00 13.86
C TRP A 489 14.04 12.47 13.77
N GLY A 490 14.26 13.80 13.79
CA GLY A 490 15.60 14.40 13.75
C GLY A 490 16.42 14.13 15.02
N GLN A 491 15.75 14.04 16.17
CA GLN A 491 16.39 13.87 17.47
C GLN A 491 17.10 12.51 17.63
N PHE A 492 16.70 11.50 16.85
CA PHE A 492 17.34 10.18 16.84
C PHE A 492 18.57 10.10 15.92
N ALA A 493 18.67 10.98 14.93
CA ALA A 493 19.81 11.03 14.01
C ALA A 493 21.05 11.64 14.68
N ASP A 494 20.85 12.70 15.49
CA ASP A 494 21.95 13.39 16.18
C ASP A 494 22.53 12.56 17.33
N LYS A 495 21.71 11.76 18.03
CA LYS A 495 22.19 10.90 19.12
C LYS A 495 23.12 9.76 18.67
N ARG A 496 23.09 9.36 17.39
CA ARG A 496 24.02 8.35 16.83
C ARG A 496 25.39 8.90 16.43
N LYS A 497 25.56 10.24 16.39
CA LYS A 497 26.86 10.87 16.15
C LYS A 497 27.67 11.08 17.43
N VAL A 498 27.07 10.84 18.59
CA VAL A 498 27.66 11.08 19.92
C VAL A 498 27.83 9.77 20.72
N SER A 499 27.60 8.62 20.08
CA SER A 499 27.86 7.27 20.59
C SER A 499 28.67 6.49 19.57
#